data_AF-A0A1M5N2D2-F1
#
_entry.id   AF-A0A1M5N2D2-F1
#
_cell.length_a   1.000
_cell.length_b   1.000
_cell.length_c   1.000
_cell.angle_alpha   90.00
_cell.angle_beta   90.00
_cell.angle_gamma   90.00
#
_symmetry.space_group_name_H-M   'P 1'
#
loop_
_entity.id
_entity.type
_entity.pdbx_description
1 polymer ?
#
loop_
_entity_poly.entity_id
_entity_poly.type
_entity_poly.pdbx_seq_one_letter_code
_entity_poly.pdbx_strand_id
1 'polypeptide(L)'
;MIKKEFILSKQLLRSGTSIGAMIREAEHAESKSDFIHKFAIAQKEANESIYWLELLKATDYLNEKEFENINNDAISILKLITSILKTSKNHLETKKVSKLINH
;
A
#
# COMPACT_ATOMS: atom_id res chain seq x y z
N MET A 1 -23.39 -10.13 22.05
CA MET A 1 -23.22 -11.24 21.07
C MET A 1 -21.85 -11.07 20.44
N ILE A 2 -20.90 -11.98 20.68
CA ILE A 2 -19.56 -11.90 20.07
C ILE A 2 -19.74 -12.19 18.58
N LYS A 3 -19.60 -11.19 17.72
CA LYS A 3 -19.65 -11.41 16.27
C LYS A 3 -18.40 -12.19 15.86
N LYS A 4 -18.58 -13.40 15.34
CA LYS A 4 -17.50 -14.29 14.90
C LYS A 4 -17.25 -14.09 13.39
N GLU A 5 -16.40 -13.14 13.06
CA GLU A 5 -15.92 -12.89 11.69
C GLU A 5 -14.50 -13.40 11.55
N PHE A 6 -14.24 -14.22 10.54
CA PHE A 6 -12.93 -14.83 10.32
C PHE A 6 -12.46 -14.78 8.87
N ILE A 7 -13.30 -14.36 7.94
CA ILE A 7 -12.99 -14.39 6.50
C ILE A 7 -12.41 -13.03 6.13
N LEU A 8 -13.14 -11.94 6.36
CA LEU A 8 -12.76 -10.58 6.03
C LEU A 8 -11.56 -10.12 6.87
N SER A 9 -11.57 -10.38 8.18
CA SER A 9 -10.47 -10.11 9.10
C SER A 9 -9.19 -10.82 8.70
N LYS A 10 -9.28 -12.05 8.18
CA LYS A 10 -8.12 -12.78 7.65
C LYS A 10 -7.59 -12.17 6.35
N GLN A 11 -8.48 -11.70 5.46
CA GLN A 11 -8.06 -10.99 4.25
C GLN A 11 -7.37 -9.68 4.60
N LEU A 12 -7.97 -8.87 5.50
CA LEU A 12 -7.39 -7.63 6.00
C LEU A 12 -6.03 -7.85 6.67
N LEU A 13 -5.90 -8.89 7.51
CA LEU A 13 -4.63 -9.22 8.15
C LEU A 13 -3.54 -9.51 7.11
N ARG A 14 -3.88 -10.31 6.09
CA ARG A 14 -2.94 -10.65 5.03
C ARG A 14 -2.55 -9.43 4.22
N SER A 15 -3.50 -8.67 3.70
CA SER A 15 -3.20 -7.48 2.88
C SER A 15 -2.46 -6.42 3.69
N GLY A 16 -2.90 -6.16 4.93
CA GLY A 16 -2.29 -5.14 5.80
C GLY A 16 -0.83 -5.46 6.16
N THR A 17 -0.53 -6.72 6.46
CA THR A 17 0.85 -7.14 6.77
C THR A 17 1.74 -7.20 5.53
N SER A 18 1.19 -7.52 4.35
CA SER A 18 1.91 -7.52 3.08
C SER A 18 2.47 -6.13 2.71
N ILE A 19 1.82 -5.04 3.09
CA ILE A 19 2.30 -3.67 2.82
C ILE A 19 3.72 -3.49 3.39
N GLY A 20 3.89 -3.78 4.68
CA GLY A 20 5.18 -3.65 5.36
C GLY A 20 6.22 -4.63 4.83
N ALA A 21 5.82 -5.86 4.51
CA ALA A 21 6.70 -6.86 3.91
C ALA A 21 7.28 -6.38 2.56
N MET A 22 6.43 -5.84 1.69
CA MET A 22 6.85 -5.31 0.39
C MET A 22 7.73 -4.06 0.50
N ILE A 23 7.47 -3.18 1.47
CA ILE A 23 8.36 -2.03 1.74
C ILE A 23 9.74 -2.53 2.15
N ARG A 24 9.82 -3.53 3.03
CA ARG A 24 11.08 -4.10 3.50
C ARG A 24 11.85 -4.84 2.39
N GLU A 25 11.16 -5.53 1.49
CA GLU A 25 11.78 -6.07 0.27
C GLU A 25 12.32 -4.95 -0.63
N ALA A 26 11.58 -3.84 -0.78
CA ALA A 26 12.01 -2.72 -1.61
C ALA A 26 13.28 -2.03 -1.07
N GLU A 27 13.50 -2.01 0.24
CA GLU A 27 14.75 -1.48 0.84
C GLU A 27 15.99 -2.25 0.38
N HIS A 28 15.83 -3.51 -0.01
CA HIS A 28 16.88 -4.38 -0.54
C HIS A 28 16.77 -4.61 -2.06
N ALA A 29 16.03 -3.75 -2.78
CA ALA A 29 15.81 -3.91 -4.21
C ALA A 29 17.12 -3.85 -5.03
N GLU A 30 17.24 -4.75 -6.00
CA GLU A 30 18.45 -4.87 -6.85
C GLU A 30 18.54 -3.76 -7.91
N SER A 31 17.42 -3.07 -8.18
CA SER A 31 17.37 -1.97 -9.13
C SER A 31 16.26 -0.97 -8.79
N LYS A 32 16.32 0.22 -9.40
CA LYS A 32 15.25 1.22 -9.25
C LYS A 32 13.91 0.74 -9.85
N SER A 33 13.96 -0.11 -10.88
CA SER A 33 12.75 -0.72 -11.45
C SER A 33 12.13 -1.73 -10.49
N ASP A 34 12.96 -2.55 -9.84
CA ASP A 34 12.51 -3.51 -8.82
C ASP A 34 11.94 -2.79 -7.60
N PHE A 35 12.62 -1.75 -7.10
CA PHE A 35 12.09 -0.87 -6.05
C PHE A 35 10.68 -0.36 -6.37
N ILE A 36 10.48 0.15 -7.59
CA ILE A 36 9.15 0.64 -8.04
C ILE A 36 8.14 -0.50 -8.11
N HIS A 37 8.54 -1.68 -8.58
CA HIS A 37 7.68 -2.84 -8.66
C HIS A 37 7.20 -3.27 -7.26
N LYS A 38 8.10 -3.39 -6.28
CA LYS A 38 7.77 -3.72 -4.89
C LYS A 38 6.86 -2.68 -4.23
N PHE A 39 7.16 -1.39 -4.39
CA PHE A 39 6.26 -0.33 -3.90
C PHE A 39 4.91 -0.31 -4.61
N ALA A 40 4.84 -0.72 -5.89
CA ALA A 40 3.57 -0.83 -6.61
C ALA A 40 2.72 -1.99 -6.07
N ILE A 41 3.34 -3.10 -5.64
CA ILE A 41 2.64 -4.18 -4.92
C ILE A 41 2.16 -3.66 -3.57
N ALA A 42 3.02 -3.00 -2.78
CA ALA A 42 2.62 -2.39 -1.49
C ALA A 42 1.42 -1.43 -1.64
N GLN A 43 1.37 -0.65 -2.74
CA GLN A 43 0.24 0.22 -3.05
C GLN A 43 -1.06 -0.55 -3.29
N LYS A 44 -0.99 -1.70 -3.98
CA LYS A 44 -2.17 -2.57 -4.21
C LYS A 44 -2.68 -3.15 -2.90
N GLU A 45 -1.77 -3.68 -2.07
CA GLU A 45 -2.10 -4.25 -0.75
C GLU A 45 -2.71 -3.20 0.21
N ALA A 46 -2.24 -1.95 0.13
CA ALA A 46 -2.82 -0.84 0.88
C ALA A 46 -4.27 -0.52 0.45
N ASN A 47 -4.53 -0.49 -0.87
CA ASN A 47 -5.90 -0.33 -1.37
C ASN A 47 -6.80 -1.50 -0.99
N GLU A 48 -6.32 -2.73 -1.09
CA GLU A 48 -7.07 -3.92 -0.68
C GLU A 48 -7.40 -3.88 0.82
N SER A 49 -6.46 -3.44 1.65
CA SER A 49 -6.69 -3.27 3.09
C SER A 49 -7.77 -2.23 3.39
N ILE A 50 -7.77 -1.10 2.68
CA ILE A 50 -8.82 -0.07 2.79
C ILE A 50 -10.18 -0.65 2.41
N TYR A 51 -10.26 -1.38 1.29
CA TYR A 51 -11.49 -2.05 0.87
C TYR A 51 -12.05 -3.00 1.94
N TRP A 52 -11.20 -3.79 2.58
CA TRP A 52 -11.64 -4.67 3.67
C TRP A 52 -12.11 -3.91 4.91
N LEU A 53 -11.48 -2.78 5.24
CA LEU A 53 -11.95 -1.89 6.32
C LEU A 53 -13.33 -1.30 6.02
N GLU A 54 -13.55 -0.84 4.78
CA GLU A 54 -14.84 -0.33 4.32
C GLU A 54 -15.93 -1.41 4.41
N LEU A 55 -15.62 -2.65 4.01
CA LEU A 55 -16.58 -3.75 4.08
C LEU A 55 -16.90 -4.16 5.53
N LEU A 56 -15.88 -4.20 6.41
CA LEU A 56 -16.07 -4.46 7.83
C LEU A 56 -16.92 -3.37 8.50
N LYS A 57 -16.74 -2.11 8.10
CA LYS A 57 -17.59 -1.00 8.52
C LYS A 57 -19.03 -1.15 8.01
N ALA A 58 -19.21 -1.44 6.72
CA ALA A 58 -20.53 -1.62 6.10
C ALA A 58 -21.33 -2.81 6.66
N THR A 59 -20.65 -3.77 7.29
CA THR A 59 -21.25 -4.96 7.92
C THR A 59 -21.32 -4.85 9.45
N ASP A 60 -21.15 -3.64 9.99
CA ASP A 60 -21.21 -3.29 11.41
C ASP A 60 -20.22 -4.07 12.29
N TYR A 61 -19.09 -4.54 11.72
CA TYR A 61 -18.01 -5.16 12.48
C TYR A 61 -17.05 -4.14 13.08
N LEU A 62 -16.99 -2.93 12.51
CA LEU A 62 -16.26 -1.79 13.05
C LEU A 62 -17.25 -0.66 13.33
N ASN A 63 -17.15 -0.04 14.50
CA ASN A 63 -17.86 1.21 14.74
C ASN A 63 -17.18 2.37 14.00
N GLU A 64 -17.83 3.54 13.95
CA GLU A 64 -17.31 4.73 13.25
C GLU A 64 -15.90 5.09 13.69
N LYS A 65 -15.68 5.18 15.00
CA LYS A 65 -14.41 5.61 15.58
C LYS A 65 -13.29 4.60 15.29
N GLU A 66 -13.57 3.30 15.37
CA GLU A 66 -12.61 2.25 15.02
C GLU A 66 -12.24 2.29 13.54
N PHE A 67 -13.24 2.41 12.68
CA PHE A 67 -13.03 2.53 11.24
C PHE A 67 -12.22 3.77 10.89
N GLU A 68 -12.64 4.95 11.35
CA GLU A 68 -11.95 6.22 11.05
C GLU A 68 -10.49 6.18 11.50
N ASN A 69 -10.19 5.69 12.71
CA ASN A 69 -8.83 5.60 13.21
C ASN A 69 -7.94 4.75 12.27
N ILE A 70 -8.36 3.52 11.97
CA ILE A 70 -7.54 2.59 11.19
C ILE A 70 -7.51 2.98 9.70
N ASN A 71 -8.62 3.44 9.15
CA ASN A 71 -8.73 3.82 7.75
C ASN A 71 -7.92 5.09 7.45
N ASN A 72 -7.89 6.07 8.36
CA ASN A 72 -7.07 7.27 8.19
C ASN A 72 -5.57 6.94 8.13
N ASP A 73 -5.11 6.01 8.96
CA ASP A 73 -3.73 5.51 8.91
C ASP A 73 -3.45 4.78 7.59
N ALA A 74 -4.35 3.90 7.16
CA ALA A 74 -4.22 3.18 5.89
C ALA A 74 -4.18 4.13 4.68
N ILE A 75 -5.04 5.15 4.65
CA ILE A 75 -5.05 6.21 3.61
C ILE A 75 -3.74 7.01 3.65
N SER A 76 -3.23 7.33 4.83
CA SER A 76 -1.97 8.06 4.98
C SER A 76 -0.79 7.26 4.44
N ILE A 77 -0.74 5.97 4.73
CA ILE A 77 0.25 5.03 4.17
C ILE A 77 0.11 4.96 2.65
N LEU A 78 -1.11 4.83 2.12
CA LEU A 78 -1.37 4.80 0.68
C LEU A 78 -0.87 6.08 -0.01
N LYS A 79 -1.14 7.25 0.57
CA LYS A 79 -0.68 8.55 0.04
C LYS A 79 0.85 8.63 0.04
N LEU A 80 1.49 8.18 1.11
CA LEU A 80 2.96 8.13 1.22
C LEU A 80 3.57 7.23 0.13
N ILE A 81 3.08 5.99 0.00
CA ILE A 81 3.51 5.04 -1.04
C ILE A 81 3.32 5.64 -2.43
N THR A 82 2.18 6.27 -2.68
CA THR A 82 1.87 6.92 -3.96
C THR A 82 2.86 8.04 -4.27
N SER A 83 3.24 8.86 -3.28
CA SER A 83 4.23 9.93 -3.45
C SER A 83 5.62 9.38 -3.76
N ILE A 84 6.04 8.31 -3.07
CA ILE A 84 7.32 7.61 -3.31
C ILE A 84 7.37 7.05 -4.73
N LEU A 85 6.28 6.42 -5.20
CA LEU A 85 6.18 5.88 -6.55
C LEU A 85 6.27 6.97 -7.62
N LYS A 86 5.52 8.07 -7.46
CA LYS A 86 5.56 9.21 -8.40
C LYS A 86 6.98 9.77 -8.52
N THR A 87 7.61 10.08 -7.39
CA THR A 87 8.98 10.61 -7.35
C THR A 87 9.99 9.63 -7.97
N SER A 88 9.85 8.34 -7.67
CA SER A 88 10.76 7.30 -8.16
C SER A 88 10.65 7.09 -9.68
N LYS A 89 9.44 7.13 -10.24
CA LYS A 89 9.19 7.02 -11.69
C LYS A 89 9.75 8.24 -12.44
N ASN A 90 9.47 9.44 -11.95
CA ASN A 90 9.98 10.68 -12.56
C ASN A 90 11.51 10.69 -12.61
N HIS A 91 12.19 10.30 -11.53
CA HIS A 91 13.65 10.23 -11.51
C HIS A 91 14.23 9.26 -12.57
N LEU A 92 13.56 8.13 -12.80
CA LEU A 92 13.94 7.16 -13.83
C LEU A 92 13.76 7.74 -15.24
N GLU A 93 12.68 8.46 -15.50
CA GLU A 93 12.44 9.11 -16.79
C GLU A 93 13.47 10.22 -17.05
N THR A 94 13.75 11.08 -16.07
CA THR A 94 14.79 12.12 -16.19
C THR A 94 16.16 11.51 -16.49
N LYS A 95 16.52 10.40 -15.85
CA LYS A 95 17.79 9.70 -16.07
C LYS A 95 17.87 9.05 -17.47
N LYS A 96 16.75 8.59 -18.02
CA LYS A 96 16.69 8.07 -19.40
C LYS A 96 16.89 9.20 -20.41
N VAL A 97 16.21 10.33 -20.22
CA VAL A 97 16.32 11.49 -21.10
C VAL A 97 17.75 12.05 -21.09
N SER A 98 18.37 12.21 -19.92
CA SER A 98 19.75 12.71 -19.84
C SER A 98 20.76 11.76 -20.51
N LYS A 99 20.53 10.45 -20.46
CA LYS A 99 21.37 9.47 -21.17
C LYS A 99 21.24 9.57 -22.69
N LEU A 100 20.05 9.90 -23.21
CA LEU A 100 19.80 10.08 -24.64
C LEU A 100 20.40 11.38 -25.20
N ILE A 101 20.48 12.44 -24.39
CA ILE A 101 21.01 13.74 -24.82
C ILE A 101 22.55 13.77 -24.79
N ASN A 102 23.16 13.02 -23.87
CA ASN A 102 24.62 12.99 -23.68
C ASN A 102 25.34 11.93 -24.53
N HIS A 103 24.67 11.36 -25.54
CA HIS A 103 25.21 10.38 -26.48
C HIS A 103 24.81 10.80 -27.90
#